data_AF-A0A1B0GT38-F1
#
_entry.id   AF-A0A1B0GT38-F1
#
_cell.length_a   1.000
_cell.length_b   1.000
_cell.length_c   1.000
_cell.angle_alpha   90.00
_cell.angle_beta   90.00
_cell.angle_gamma   90.00
#
_symmetry.space_group_name_H-M   'P 1'
#
loop_
_entity.id
_entity.type
_entity.pdbx_description
1 polymer ?
#
loop_
_entity_poly.entity_id
_entity_poly.type
_entity_poly.pdbx_seq_one_letter_code
_entity_poly.pdbx_strand_id
1 'polypeptide(L)'
;MTLHATRAATLLSWVNSLHVADPVETVLQLQDCSIFIKIINTIHDTKEGQQILQQPLPERLDFVCSFLQKNRKHPSSTQCLVSVQKVIEGSEMELAKMIMLFLYQSTMSSRNLRDWEQFEYGVQAELAVILKFMLDHEESLNLTEDLESFLEKVPYTHASTLSEELSPPSHQTKRKIRFLEIQRIASSSSENNFLSGSPSSPMGDIL
;
A
#
# COMPACT_ATOMS: atom_id res chain seq x y z
N MET A 1 1.86 -5.17 21.49
CA MET A 1 1.99 -5.24 20.02
C MET A 1 3.12 -4.33 19.62
N THR A 2 4.02 -4.79 18.76
CA THR A 2 5.19 -4.02 18.31
C THR A 2 5.04 -3.67 16.84
N LEU A 3 5.23 -2.39 16.51
CA LEU A 3 5.15 -1.90 15.13
C LEU A 3 6.28 -2.48 14.28
N HIS A 4 5.95 -3.01 13.10
CA HIS A 4 6.94 -3.56 12.19
C HIS A 4 7.88 -2.48 11.64
N ALA A 5 9.19 -2.68 11.75
CA ALA A 5 10.20 -1.67 11.43
C ALA A 5 10.12 -1.18 9.97
N THR A 6 9.89 -2.08 9.01
CA THR A 6 9.75 -1.68 7.59
C THR A 6 8.50 -0.82 7.39
N ARG A 7 7.37 -1.16 8.05
CA ARG A 7 6.14 -0.35 7.95
C ARG A 7 6.36 1.03 8.54
N ALA A 8 7.00 1.11 9.70
CA ALA A 8 7.35 2.38 10.32
C ALA A 8 8.24 3.23 9.40
N ALA A 9 9.33 2.67 8.88
CA ALA A 9 10.26 3.37 8.00
C ALA A 9 9.59 3.85 6.70
N THR A 10 8.76 3.01 6.06
CA THR A 10 8.01 3.37 4.86
C THR A 10 7.00 4.49 5.13
N LEU A 11 6.27 4.42 6.25
CA LEU A 11 5.32 5.46 6.65
C LEU A 11 6.03 6.79 6.93
N LEU A 12 7.18 6.78 7.61
CA LEU A 12 7.99 7.98 7.83
C LEU A 12 8.58 8.53 6.54
N SER A 13 9.02 7.67 5.61
CA SER A 13 9.48 8.09 4.29
C SER A 13 8.37 8.85 3.55
N TRP A 14 7.13 8.37 3.63
CA TRP A 14 5.98 9.08 3.07
C TRP A 14 5.73 10.43 3.77
N VAL A 15 5.76 10.49 5.10
CA VAL A 15 5.59 11.76 5.85
C VAL A 15 6.65 12.78 5.45
N ASN A 16 7.91 12.37 5.37
CA ASN A 16 9.03 13.25 5.04
C ASN A 16 8.97 13.78 3.60
N SER A 17 8.41 13.00 2.67
CA SER A 17 8.23 13.45 1.27
C SER A 17 7.19 14.56 1.11
N LEU A 18 6.41 14.87 2.15
CA LEU A 18 5.42 15.95 2.13
C LEU A 18 6.07 17.32 2.35
N HIS A 19 7.30 17.36 2.86
CA HIS A 19 8.05 18.58 3.14
C HIS A 19 7.26 19.63 3.97
N VAL A 20 6.37 19.17 4.86
CA VAL A 20 5.58 20.04 5.75
C VAL A 20 6.34 20.45 7.03
N ALA A 21 7.44 19.76 7.33
CA ALA A 21 8.32 20.01 8.46
C ALA A 21 9.72 19.46 8.16
N ASP A 22 10.65 19.68 9.09
CA ASP A 22 11.95 19.01 9.06
C ASP A 22 11.77 17.48 9.11
N PRO A 23 12.68 16.70 8.49
CA PRO A 23 12.57 15.25 8.46
C PRO A 23 12.49 14.64 9.85
N VAL A 24 11.57 13.68 10.02
CA VAL A 24 11.43 12.86 11.23
C VAL A 24 12.05 11.49 11.04
N GLU A 25 12.67 10.96 12.10
CA GLU A 25 13.36 9.67 12.13
C GLU A 25 12.58 8.61 12.92
N THR A 26 11.72 9.02 13.86
CA THR A 26 10.90 8.11 14.67
C THR A 26 9.43 8.47 14.62
N VAL A 27 8.56 7.47 14.78
CA VAL A 27 7.11 7.66 14.78
C VAL A 27 6.67 8.53 15.95
N LEU A 28 7.34 8.42 17.10
CA LEU A 28 7.04 9.19 18.30
C LEU A 28 7.21 10.71 18.10
N GLN A 29 8.03 11.17 17.16
CA GLN A 29 8.13 12.60 16.83
C GLN A 29 6.82 13.21 16.30
N LEU A 30 5.88 12.37 15.86
CA LEU A 30 4.56 12.80 15.38
C LEU A 30 3.52 12.93 16.50
N GLN A 31 3.88 12.54 17.73
CA GLN A 31 2.95 12.48 18.87
C GLN A 31 2.32 13.84 19.19
N ASP A 32 3.04 14.93 18.96
CA ASP A 32 2.55 16.28 19.24
C ASP A 32 1.46 16.75 18.25
N CYS A 33 1.15 15.94 17.23
CA CYS A 33 0.15 16.18 16.19
C CYS A 33 0.41 17.39 15.28
N SER A 34 1.52 18.13 15.45
CA SER A 34 1.81 19.32 14.65
C SER A 34 1.97 18.99 13.16
N ILE A 35 2.68 17.89 12.85
CA ILE A 35 2.87 17.41 11.48
C ILE A 35 1.54 16.95 10.88
N PHE A 36 0.71 16.19 11.61
CA PHE A 36 -0.60 15.78 11.13
C PHE A 36 -1.51 16.97 10.77
N ILE A 37 -1.51 18.02 11.59
CA ILE A 37 -2.26 19.25 11.30
C ILE A 37 -1.77 19.91 10.01
N LYS A 38 -0.45 19.95 9.78
CA LYS A 38 0.09 20.49 8.53
C LYS A 38 -0.25 19.61 7.33
N ILE A 39 -0.24 18.29 7.48
CA ILE A 39 -0.71 17.35 6.44
C ILE A 39 -2.18 17.63 6.07
N ILE A 40 -3.05 17.86 7.07
CA ILE A 40 -4.45 18.24 6.83
C ILE A 40 -4.55 19.50 5.96
N ASN A 41 -3.79 20.54 6.32
CA ASN A 41 -3.75 21.79 5.55
C ASN A 41 -3.31 21.53 4.10
N THR A 42 -2.32 20.65 3.87
CA THR A 42 -1.87 20.25 2.54
C THR A 42 -2.92 19.47 1.75
N ILE A 43 -3.67 18.56 2.38
CA ILE A 43 -4.70 17.77 1.69
C ILE A 43 -5.89 18.66 1.28
N HIS A 44 -6.26 19.62 2.11
CA HIS A 44 -7.43 20.48 1.89
C HIS A 44 -7.13 21.80 1.17
N ASP A 45 -5.85 22.17 1.03
CA ASP A 45 -5.41 23.51 0.59
C ASP A 45 -6.03 24.62 1.46
N THR A 46 -5.99 24.42 2.78
CA THR A 46 -6.53 25.37 3.77
C THR A 46 -5.49 25.73 4.82
N LYS A 47 -5.80 26.75 5.63
CA LYS A 47 -4.99 27.18 6.78
C LYS A 47 -5.74 27.03 8.11
N GLU A 48 -6.81 26.24 8.13
CA GLU A 48 -7.66 26.04 9.31
C GLU A 48 -6.86 25.49 10.49
N GLY A 49 -5.91 24.59 10.22
CA GLY A 49 -5.03 24.02 11.24
C GLY A 49 -4.09 25.02 11.92
N GLN A 50 -3.86 26.21 11.35
CA GLN A 50 -2.86 27.15 11.87
C GLN A 50 -3.21 27.66 13.28
N GLN A 51 -4.49 27.88 13.56
CA GLN A 51 -4.95 28.29 14.90
C GLN A 51 -4.88 27.13 15.90
N ILE A 52 -5.13 25.90 15.41
CA ILE A 52 -5.10 24.68 16.21
C ILE A 52 -3.67 24.35 16.66
N LEU A 53 -2.64 24.68 15.88
CA LEU A 53 -1.23 24.46 16.26
C LEU A 53 -0.82 25.13 17.58
N GLN A 54 -1.50 26.21 17.99
CA GLN A 54 -1.21 26.91 19.25
C GLN A 54 -1.97 26.31 20.45
N GLN A 55 -2.86 25.34 20.21
CA GLN A 55 -3.64 24.71 21.27
C GLN A 55 -2.88 23.56 21.93
N PRO A 56 -3.26 23.16 23.15
CA PRO A 56 -2.66 22.01 23.82
C PRO A 56 -2.89 20.70 23.05
N LEU A 57 -2.14 19.66 23.44
CA LEU A 57 -2.16 18.37 22.74
C LEU A 57 -3.57 17.74 22.62
N PRO A 58 -4.43 17.73 23.66
CA PRO A 58 -5.77 17.16 23.56
C PRO A 58 -6.61 17.80 22.44
N GLU A 59 -6.58 19.13 22.32
CA GLU A 59 -7.32 19.88 21.30
C GLU A 59 -6.74 19.67 19.90
N ARG A 60 -5.40 19.60 19.78
CA ARG A 60 -4.72 19.23 18.52
C ARG A 60 -5.10 17.83 18.07
N LEU A 61 -5.15 16.88 18.99
CA LEU A 61 -5.49 15.48 18.72
C LEU A 61 -6.97 15.32 18.39
N ASP A 62 -7.87 16.01 19.10
CA ASP A 62 -9.31 16.03 18.80
C ASP A 62 -9.59 16.54 17.38
N PHE A 63 -8.91 17.61 16.97
CA PHE A 63 -9.00 18.14 15.60
C PHE A 63 -8.56 17.09 14.56
N VAL A 64 -7.42 16.42 14.80
CA VAL A 64 -6.91 15.38 13.89
C VAL A 64 -7.84 14.17 13.83
N CYS A 65 -8.31 13.66 14.96
CA CYS A 65 -9.24 12.54 15.02
C CYS A 65 -10.58 12.88 14.35
N SER A 66 -11.10 14.09 14.58
CA SER A 66 -12.31 14.60 13.93
C SER A 66 -12.16 14.66 12.42
N PHE A 67 -11.01 15.12 11.93
CA PHE A 67 -10.70 15.12 10.50
C PHE A 67 -10.69 13.69 9.92
N LEU A 68 -9.99 12.76 10.59
CA LEU A 68 -9.89 11.38 10.14
C LEU A 68 -11.25 10.69 10.12
N GLN A 69 -12.11 10.97 11.11
CA GLN A 69 -13.48 10.43 11.19
C GLN A 69 -14.39 10.98 10.09
N LYS A 70 -14.35 12.30 9.85
CA LYS A 70 -15.20 12.99 8.85
C LYS A 70 -14.91 12.51 7.42
N ASN A 71 -13.66 12.20 7.12
CA ASN A 71 -13.21 11.81 5.78
C ASN A 71 -13.20 10.29 5.54
N ARG A 72 -13.91 9.50 6.36
CA ARG A 72 -14.15 8.08 6.06
C ARG A 72 -15.32 7.92 5.09
N LYS A 73 -15.32 6.83 4.32
CA LYS A 73 -16.49 6.42 3.52
C LYS A 73 -17.73 6.14 4.36
N HIS A 74 -17.57 5.65 5.59
CA HIS A 74 -18.66 5.40 6.54
C HIS A 74 -18.51 6.23 7.82
N PRO A 75 -18.91 7.52 7.81
CA PRO A 75 -18.81 8.40 8.98
C PRO A 75 -19.69 7.95 10.16
N SER A 76 -20.70 7.11 9.91
CA SER A 76 -21.68 6.62 10.87
C SER A 76 -21.17 5.54 11.81
N SER A 77 -19.98 4.97 11.57
CA SER A 77 -19.37 4.04 12.51
C SER A 77 -18.99 4.79 13.79
N THR A 78 -19.56 4.37 14.91
CA THR A 78 -19.33 4.96 16.24
C THR A 78 -17.95 4.62 16.82
N GLN A 79 -17.23 3.68 16.20
CA GLN A 79 -15.90 3.27 16.65
C GLN A 79 -14.82 4.16 16.03
N CYS A 80 -14.08 4.87 16.88
CA CYS A 80 -12.89 5.60 16.46
C CYS A 80 -11.75 4.61 16.16
N LEU A 81 -11.18 4.63 14.94
CA LEU A 81 -10.03 3.78 14.57
C LEU A 81 -8.76 4.07 15.37
N VAL A 82 -8.69 5.23 16.03
CA VAL A 82 -7.52 5.70 16.77
C VAL A 82 -7.88 5.96 18.21
N SER A 83 -7.14 5.36 19.14
CA SER A 83 -7.32 5.60 20.56
C SER A 83 -6.54 6.84 21.01
N VAL A 84 -7.28 7.93 21.29
CA VAL A 84 -6.73 9.21 21.77
C VAL A 84 -5.84 9.01 22.99
N GLN A 85 -6.29 8.18 23.95
CA GLN A 85 -5.53 7.91 25.18
C GLN A 85 -4.19 7.24 24.90
N LYS A 86 -4.17 6.22 24.04
CA LYS A 86 -2.94 5.51 23.66
C LYS A 86 -1.97 6.43 22.89
N VAL A 87 -2.46 7.38 22.10
CA VAL A 87 -1.60 8.38 21.43
C VAL A 87 -0.95 9.30 22.47
N ILE A 88 -1.69 9.77 23.47
CA ILE A 88 -1.14 10.57 24.58
C ILE A 88 -0.10 9.77 25.37
N GLU A 89 -0.29 8.46 25.52
CA GLU A 89 0.67 7.54 26.15
C GLU A 89 1.89 7.21 25.28
N GLY A 90 1.93 7.67 24.02
CA GLY A 90 3.09 7.47 23.12
C GLY A 90 3.05 6.17 22.32
N SER A 91 1.87 5.61 22.07
CA SER A 91 1.71 4.41 21.25
C SER A 91 2.09 4.67 19.79
N GLU A 92 3.26 4.19 19.38
CA GLU A 92 3.69 4.21 17.97
C GLU A 92 2.72 3.46 17.05
N MET A 93 2.02 2.44 17.55
CA MET A 93 0.99 1.72 16.80
C MET A 93 -0.16 2.64 16.39
N GLU A 94 -0.67 3.45 17.32
CA GLU A 94 -1.76 4.39 17.04
C GLU A 94 -1.31 5.51 16.10
N LEU A 95 -0.09 6.01 16.29
CA LEU A 95 0.50 6.99 15.40
C LEU A 95 0.67 6.42 13.98
N ALA A 96 1.14 5.18 13.84
CA ALA A 96 1.26 4.51 12.54
C ALA A 96 -0.09 4.33 11.84
N LYS A 97 -1.16 3.98 12.58
CA LYS A 97 -2.53 3.96 12.04
C LYS A 97 -2.94 5.32 11.50
N MET A 98 -2.66 6.39 12.25
CA MET A 98 -2.96 7.76 11.81
C MET A 98 -2.24 8.07 10.50
N ILE A 99 -0.95 7.74 10.38
CA ILE A 99 -0.19 7.95 9.14
C ILE A 99 -0.80 7.15 7.97
N MET A 100 -1.14 5.87 8.16
CA MET A 100 -1.80 5.06 7.11
C MET A 100 -3.12 5.67 6.64
N LEU A 101 -3.94 6.17 7.57
CA LEU A 101 -5.21 6.82 7.24
C LEU A 101 -4.99 8.11 6.44
N PHE A 102 -4.02 8.92 6.81
CA PHE A 102 -3.66 10.13 6.06
C PHE A 102 -3.08 9.82 4.68
N LEU A 103 -2.22 8.82 4.58
CA LEU A 103 -1.69 8.33 3.31
C LEU A 103 -2.83 7.92 2.38
N TYR A 104 -3.77 7.13 2.89
CA TYR A 104 -4.94 6.68 2.13
C TYR A 104 -5.80 7.86 1.67
N GLN A 105 -6.20 8.74 2.59
CA GLN A 105 -7.02 9.92 2.27
C GLN A 105 -6.35 10.85 1.26
N SER A 106 -5.06 11.10 1.41
CA SER A 106 -4.35 11.96 0.49
C SER A 106 -4.16 11.34 -0.89
N THR A 107 -4.13 10.02 -1.00
CA THR A 107 -3.99 9.31 -2.28
C THR A 107 -5.32 9.21 -3.01
N MET A 108 -6.42 8.97 -2.28
CA MET A 108 -7.75 8.86 -2.85
C MET A 108 -8.42 10.22 -3.12
N SER A 109 -7.91 11.29 -2.51
CA SER A 109 -8.30 12.67 -2.87
C SER A 109 -7.76 12.99 -4.27
N SER A 110 -8.65 13.32 -5.21
CA SER A 110 -8.34 13.63 -6.62
C SER A 110 -7.45 14.86 -6.84
N ARG A 111 -6.96 15.48 -5.76
CA ARG A 111 -6.25 16.77 -5.77
C ARG A 111 -4.73 16.66 -5.69
N ASN A 112 -4.16 15.49 -5.42
CA ASN A 112 -2.71 15.33 -5.27
C ASN A 112 -2.18 14.10 -6.04
N LEU A 113 -1.76 14.32 -7.29
CA LEU A 113 -0.88 13.38 -8.00
C LEU A 113 0.50 13.46 -7.35
N ARG A 114 0.73 12.61 -6.35
CA ARG A 114 2.02 12.53 -5.68
C ARG A 114 3.04 11.93 -6.65
N ASP A 115 4.21 12.54 -6.72
CA ASP A 115 5.34 11.99 -7.46
C ASP A 115 5.88 10.77 -6.69
N TRP A 116 5.46 9.57 -7.09
CA TRP A 116 5.92 8.32 -6.47
C TRP A 116 7.34 7.95 -6.91
N GLU A 117 7.86 8.55 -7.98
CA GLU A 117 9.18 8.24 -8.52
C GLU A 117 10.31 8.75 -7.63
N GLN A 118 10.03 9.71 -6.74
CA GLN A 118 11.00 10.21 -5.76
C GLN A 118 11.38 9.17 -4.69
N PHE A 119 10.58 8.13 -4.49
CA PHE A 119 10.84 7.09 -3.49
C PHE A 119 11.72 5.98 -4.07
N GLU A 120 12.56 5.37 -3.23
CA GLU A 120 13.24 4.13 -3.60
C GLU A 120 12.24 3.01 -3.92
N TYR A 121 12.59 2.10 -4.82
CA TYR A 121 11.69 1.01 -5.25
C TYR A 121 11.16 0.17 -4.08
N GLY A 122 11.97 -0.08 -3.04
CA GLY A 122 11.52 -0.80 -1.85
C GLY A 122 10.42 -0.06 -1.09
N VAL A 123 10.54 1.26 -0.98
CA VAL A 123 9.54 2.14 -0.36
C VAL A 123 8.28 2.20 -1.23
N GLN A 124 8.42 2.33 -2.56
CA GLN A 124 7.27 2.32 -3.48
C GLN A 124 6.46 1.03 -3.37
N ALA A 125 7.13 -0.13 -3.39
CA ALA A 125 6.48 -1.43 -3.26
C ALA A 125 5.74 -1.56 -1.92
N GLU A 126 6.35 -1.13 -0.82
CA GLU A 126 5.73 -1.21 0.50
C GLU A 126 4.56 -0.23 0.65
N LEU A 127 4.64 0.98 0.07
CA LEU A 127 3.53 1.93 0.00
C LEU A 127 2.36 1.37 -0.82
N ALA A 128 2.65 0.68 -1.93
CA ALA A 128 1.61 0.01 -2.72
C ALA A 128 0.92 -1.11 -1.92
N VAL A 129 1.67 -1.88 -1.12
CA VAL A 129 1.08 -2.91 -0.22
C VAL A 129 0.19 -2.26 0.84
N ILE A 130 0.63 -1.15 1.45
CA ILE A 130 -0.15 -0.39 2.44
C ILE A 130 -1.45 0.14 1.81
N LEU A 131 -1.37 0.78 0.65
CA LEU A 131 -2.53 1.35 -0.04
C LEU A 131 -3.50 0.26 -0.51
N LYS A 132 -2.99 -0.86 -1.03
CA LYS A 132 -3.82 -2.01 -1.40
C LYS A 132 -4.56 -2.56 -0.18
N PHE A 133 -3.86 -2.75 0.94
CA PHE A 133 -4.50 -3.20 2.19
C PHE A 133 -5.65 -2.26 2.59
N MET A 134 -5.42 -0.94 2.55
CA MET A 134 -6.45 0.05 2.87
C MET A 134 -7.66 -0.04 1.93
N LEU A 135 -7.45 -0.25 0.63
CA LEU A 135 -8.53 -0.45 -0.34
C LEU A 135 -9.32 -1.74 -0.07
N ASP A 136 -8.63 -2.84 0.23
CA ASP A 136 -9.24 -4.15 0.47
C ASP A 136 -10.08 -4.18 1.76
N HIS A 137 -9.78 -3.31 2.75
CA HIS A 137 -10.41 -3.31 4.08
C HIS A 137 -11.24 -2.05 4.38
N GLU A 138 -11.42 -1.15 3.40
CA GLU A 138 -12.10 0.14 3.62
C GLU A 138 -13.53 0.00 4.18
N GLU A 139 -14.24 -1.05 3.75
CA GLU A 139 -15.60 -1.37 4.16
C GLU A 139 -15.66 -2.42 5.30
N SER A 140 -14.50 -2.82 5.85
CA SER A 140 -14.42 -3.80 6.94
C SER A 140 -15.01 -3.24 8.24
N LEU A 141 -15.86 -4.01 8.90
CA LEU A 141 -16.38 -3.71 10.24
C LEU A 141 -15.28 -3.76 11.32
N ASN A 142 -14.20 -4.52 11.06
CA ASN A 142 -13.09 -4.75 12.00
C ASN A 142 -11.80 -4.02 11.56
N LEU A 143 -11.93 -2.91 10.83
CA LEU A 143 -10.78 -2.17 10.28
C LEU A 143 -9.75 -1.80 11.36
N THR A 144 -10.17 -1.58 12.61
CA THR A 144 -9.24 -1.27 13.72
C THR A 144 -8.31 -2.45 14.01
N GLU A 145 -8.87 -3.65 14.19
CA GLU A 145 -8.11 -4.87 14.47
C GLU A 145 -7.28 -5.29 13.25
N ASP A 146 -7.84 -5.14 12.05
CA ASP A 146 -7.16 -5.43 10.79
C ASP A 146 -5.90 -4.55 10.63
N LEU A 147 -6.01 -3.25 10.94
CA LEU A 147 -4.90 -2.30 10.92
C LEU A 147 -3.80 -2.68 11.91
N GLU A 148 -4.14 -3.02 13.15
CA GLU A 148 -3.16 -3.45 14.16
C GLU A 148 -2.41 -4.70 13.69
N SER A 149 -3.15 -5.71 13.23
CA SER A 149 -2.61 -6.96 12.71
C SER A 149 -1.68 -6.72 11.52
N PHE A 150 -2.07 -5.83 10.60
CA PHE A 150 -1.26 -5.50 9.42
C PHE A 150 0.03 -4.75 9.78
N LEU A 151 -0.04 -3.82 10.74
CA LEU A 151 1.11 -3.03 11.20
C LEU A 151 2.07 -3.82 12.09
N GLU A 152 1.58 -4.86 12.79
CA GLU A 152 2.39 -5.77 13.61
C GLU A 152 3.05 -6.87 12.77
N LYS A 153 2.40 -7.30 11.67
CA LYS A 153 2.85 -8.45 10.87
C LYS A 153 4.28 -8.26 10.34
N VAL A 154 5.16 -9.10 10.87
CA VAL A 154 6.42 -9.51 10.22
C VAL A 154 6.06 -10.10 8.86
N PRO A 155 6.76 -9.76 7.76
CA PRO A 155 6.37 -10.19 6.43
C PRO A 155 6.22 -11.71 6.42
N TYR A 156 5.03 -12.18 6.07
CA TYR A 156 4.94 -13.45 5.39
C TYR A 156 5.77 -13.22 4.13
N THR A 157 6.97 -13.81 4.08
CA THR A 157 7.56 -14.21 2.81
C THR A 157 6.42 -14.73 1.97
N HIS A 158 6.18 -14.11 0.81
CA HIS A 158 5.23 -14.59 -0.18
C HIS A 158 5.62 -16.01 -0.60
N ALA A 159 5.29 -17.01 0.21
CA ALA A 159 5.06 -18.34 -0.27
C ALA A 159 3.75 -18.24 -1.02
N SER A 160 3.80 -18.37 -2.33
CA SER A 160 2.63 -18.55 -3.17
C SER A 160 1.79 -19.70 -2.61
N THR A 161 0.82 -19.39 -1.75
CA THR A 161 -0.26 -20.32 -1.44
C THR A 161 -1.21 -20.24 -2.62
N LEU A 162 -0.91 -21.03 -3.66
CA LEU A 162 -1.96 -21.61 -4.46
C LEU A 162 -2.94 -22.24 -3.47
N SER A 163 -4.16 -21.69 -3.46
CA SER A 163 -5.29 -22.26 -2.74
C SER A 163 -5.60 -23.62 -3.35
N GLU A 164 -5.05 -24.68 -2.78
CA GLU A 164 -5.45 -26.05 -3.09
C GLU A 164 -6.73 -26.33 -2.29
N GLU A 165 -7.85 -26.11 -2.96
CA GLU A 165 -9.18 -26.43 -2.48
C GLU A 165 -9.29 -27.94 -2.20
N LEU A 166 -9.70 -28.24 -0.96
CA LEU A 166 -10.03 -29.54 -0.38
C LEU A 166 -10.45 -30.62 -1.40
N SER A 167 -9.66 -31.70 -1.48
CA SER A 167 -10.11 -33.01 -1.96
C SER A 167 -9.65 -34.13 -1.00
N PRO A 168 -10.42 -35.25 -0.85
CA PRO A 168 -10.24 -36.23 0.23
C PRO A 168 -9.00 -37.14 0.03
N PRO A 169 -8.58 -37.93 1.05
CA PRO A 169 -7.21 -38.41 1.17
C PRO A 169 -6.84 -39.45 0.11
N SER A 170 -5.79 -39.14 -0.67
CA SER A 170 -5.23 -40.03 -1.68
C SER A 170 -4.22 -41.01 -1.06
N HIS A 171 -4.61 -42.28 -0.97
CA HIS A 171 -3.66 -43.37 -1.16
C HIS A 171 -3.36 -43.45 -2.66
N GLN A 172 -2.23 -42.93 -3.14
CA GLN A 172 -1.62 -43.40 -4.40
C GLN A 172 -0.19 -42.86 -4.60
N THR A 173 0.74 -43.80 -4.47
CA THR A 173 2.00 -43.99 -5.20
C THR A 173 2.62 -42.79 -5.93
N LYS A 174 3.85 -42.46 -5.50
CA LYS A 174 4.85 -41.60 -6.16
C LYS A 174 4.79 -41.69 -7.69
N ARG A 175 4.16 -40.70 -8.35
CA ARG A 175 4.22 -40.55 -9.81
C ARG A 175 5.50 -39.84 -10.18
N LYS A 176 6.48 -40.60 -10.68
CA LYS A 176 7.70 -40.08 -11.28
C LYS A 176 7.30 -39.41 -12.61
N ILE A 177 7.23 -38.08 -12.63
CA ILE A 177 6.98 -37.32 -13.85
C ILE A 177 8.20 -37.49 -14.75
N ARG A 178 8.05 -38.19 -15.88
CA ARG A 178 9.03 -38.18 -16.95
C ARG A 178 8.68 -37.02 -17.87
N PHE A 179 9.57 -36.04 -17.95
CA PHE A 179 9.47 -34.99 -18.95
C PHE A 179 9.60 -35.63 -20.33
N LEU A 180 8.65 -35.34 -21.23
CA LEU A 180 8.85 -35.59 -22.66
C LEU A 180 9.81 -34.53 -23.19
N GLU A 181 10.87 -34.97 -23.81
CA GLU A 181 11.80 -34.14 -24.56
C GLU A 181 11.05 -33.47 -25.72
N ILE A 182 10.99 -32.13 -25.71
CA ILE A 182 10.39 -31.37 -26.80
C ILE A 182 11.33 -31.46 -28.00
N GLN A 183 10.99 -32.29 -28.99
CA GLN A 183 11.68 -32.30 -30.26
C GLN A 183 11.44 -30.96 -30.97
N ARG A 184 12.52 -30.20 -31.20
CA ARG A 184 12.51 -29.06 -32.13
C ARG A 184 12.08 -29.59 -33.50
N ILE A 185 10.87 -29.25 -33.93
CA ILE A 185 10.46 -29.44 -35.32
C ILE A 185 11.10 -28.30 -36.11
N ALA A 186 12.34 -28.51 -36.57
CA ALA A 186 12.88 -27.78 -37.70
C ALA A 186 12.34 -28.47 -38.96
N SER A 187 11.36 -27.84 -39.63
CA SER A 187 10.92 -28.27 -40.95
C SER A 187 12.07 -28.12 -41.93
N SER A 188 12.76 -29.23 -42.18
CA SER A 188 13.75 -29.40 -43.24
C SER A 188 13.12 -30.26 -44.33
N SER A 189 12.59 -29.63 -45.37
CA SER A 189 12.25 -30.29 -46.62
C SER A 189 13.49 -30.32 -47.51
N SER A 190 14.13 -31.48 -47.63
CA SER A 190 15.18 -31.70 -48.64
C SER A 190 14.53 -32.05 -49.97
N GLU A 191 14.56 -31.06 -50.86
CA GLU A 191 14.79 -31.13 -52.32
C GLU A 191 14.03 -32.16 -53.17
N ASN A 192 13.16 -31.64 -54.04
CA ASN A 192 13.21 -32.01 -55.46
C ASN A 192 12.87 -30.80 -56.34
N ASN A 193 13.67 -30.65 -57.40
CA ASN A 193 13.74 -29.54 -58.34
C ASN A 193 12.38 -29.10 -58.91
N PHE A 194 12.19 -27.80 -59.13
CA PHE A 194 11.82 -27.16 -60.42
C PHE A 194 11.40 -25.69 -60.21
N LEU A 195 12.15 -24.78 -60.84
CA LEU A 195 11.77 -23.45 -61.35
C LEU A 195 11.51 -22.27 -60.38
N SER A 196 12.41 -21.29 -60.49
CA SER A 196 12.21 -19.83 -60.57
C SER A 196 11.17 -19.14 -59.68
N GLY A 197 11.65 -18.25 -58.81
CA GLY A 197 10.87 -17.11 -58.31
C GLY A 197 11.51 -16.43 -57.11
N SER A 198 12.14 -15.27 -57.32
CA SER A 198 12.64 -14.39 -56.26
C SER A 198 11.53 -14.00 -55.27
N PRO A 199 11.80 -13.87 -53.95
CA PRO A 199 10.77 -13.41 -53.02
C PRO A 199 10.55 -11.90 -53.16
N SER A 200 9.32 -11.50 -53.48
CA SER A 200 8.83 -10.13 -53.39
C SER A 200 8.27 -9.86 -51.99
N SER A 201 8.74 -8.78 -51.36
CA SER A 201 8.23 -8.26 -50.08
C SER A 201 6.76 -7.85 -50.18
N PRO A 202 5.91 -8.17 -49.19
CA PRO A 202 4.59 -7.57 -49.10
C PRO A 202 4.67 -6.27 -48.30
N MET A 203 4.59 -5.14 -49.01
CA MET A 203 4.12 -3.88 -48.45
C MET A 203 2.60 -4.01 -48.31
N GLY A 204 2.08 -3.91 -47.08
CA GLY A 204 0.64 -3.87 -46.84
C GLY A 204 0.17 -2.42 -46.85
N ASP A 205 -0.53 -2.01 -47.91
CA ASP A 205 -1.19 -0.72 -48.00
C ASP A 205 -2.44 -0.67 -47.11
N ILE A 206 -2.59 0.49 -46.47
CA ILE A 206 -3.73 0.93 -45.67
C ILE A 206 -4.81 1.46 -46.62
N LEU A 207 -6.02 0.93 -46.54
CA LEU A 207 -7.29 1.66 -46.72
C LEU A 207 -8.39 1.02 -45.87
#